data_AF-A0A2G2K5C2-F1
#
_entry.id   AF-A0A2G2K5C2-F1
#
_cell.length_a   1.000
_cell.length_b   1.000
_cell.length_c   1.000
_cell.angle_alpha   90.00
_cell.angle_beta   90.00
_cell.angle_gamma   90.00
#
_symmetry.space_group_name_H-M   'P 1'
#
loop_
_entity.id
_entity.type
_entity.pdbx_description
1 polymer ?
#
loop_
_entity_poly.entity_id
_entity_poly.type
_entity_poly.pdbx_seq_one_letter_code
_entity_poly.pdbx_strand_id
1 'polypeptide(L)'
;MENTQIKDQQTATIIETKNGTHDNEFSLNMSGIANFKFTVDKYSIADGGDWDGVTTETKDGKGVITVKASRNSSSEVANWFSDQLKQGSCLGCSSSSSLPKKLNFAFVGTMSFEHTNKTYTLNNVLIAQGHSTRNTWWLGGLEMSGMDTPVAGMILSPTNTPLAKVSFATIATQISEMNMGVFQV
;
A
#
# COMPACT_ATOMS: atom_id res chain seq x y z
N MET A 1 -26.89 -62.41 8.30
CA MET A 1 -26.13 -61.79 9.40
C MET A 1 -25.23 -60.75 8.75
N GLU A 2 -25.69 -59.50 8.73
CA GLU A 2 -24.86 -58.33 8.42
C GLU A 2 -23.79 -58.21 9.49
N ASN A 3 -22.56 -57.86 9.10
CA ASN A 3 -21.70 -57.13 10.02
C ASN A 3 -20.90 -56.07 9.26
N THR A 4 -21.25 -54.85 9.62
CA THR A 4 -20.89 -53.54 9.09
C THR A 4 -19.41 -53.23 9.30
N GLN A 5 -18.78 -52.64 8.28
CA GLN A 5 -17.48 -51.98 8.40
C GLN A 5 -17.60 -50.76 9.30
N ILE A 6 -16.69 -50.60 10.25
CA ILE A 6 -16.35 -49.28 10.79
C ILE A 6 -14.82 -49.17 10.74
N LYS A 7 -14.33 -48.42 9.74
CA LYS A 7 -12.97 -47.87 9.76
C LYS A 7 -13.11 -46.49 10.39
N ASP A 8 -12.58 -46.34 11.60
CA ASP A 8 -12.45 -45.04 12.25
C ASP A 8 -11.63 -44.12 11.35
N GLN A 9 -12.27 -43.09 10.80
CA GLN A 9 -11.59 -41.94 10.23
C GLN A 9 -11.09 -41.07 11.39
N GLN A 10 -9.79 -41.08 11.65
CA GLN A 10 -9.17 -40.00 12.43
C GLN A 10 -9.29 -38.70 11.64
N THR A 11 -10.23 -37.85 12.02
CA THR A 11 -10.30 -36.47 11.59
C THR A 11 -9.11 -35.72 12.19
N ALA A 12 -8.10 -35.45 11.37
CA ALA A 12 -7.05 -34.52 11.74
C ALA A 12 -7.65 -33.10 11.81
N THR A 13 -7.80 -32.57 13.01
CA THR A 13 -8.05 -31.14 13.20
C THR A 13 -6.82 -30.39 12.72
N ILE A 14 -6.87 -29.82 11.51
CA ILE A 14 -5.88 -28.85 11.06
C ILE A 14 -6.11 -27.60 11.93
N ILE A 15 -5.22 -27.39 12.90
CA ILE A 15 -5.11 -26.10 13.58
C ILE A 15 -4.44 -25.19 12.56
N GLU A 16 -5.24 -24.42 11.81
CA GLU A 16 -4.69 -23.30 11.06
C GLU A 16 -4.08 -22.34 12.08
N THR A 17 -2.74 -22.27 12.09
CA THR A 17 -2.04 -21.25 12.86
C THR A 17 -2.47 -19.91 12.29
N LYS A 18 -3.39 -19.22 12.98
CA LYS A 18 -3.76 -17.84 12.65
C LYS A 18 -2.46 -17.02 12.67
N ASN A 19 -1.96 -16.66 11.50
CA ASN A 19 -0.82 -15.76 11.35
C ASN A 19 -1.30 -14.38 11.78
N GLY A 20 -1.29 -14.12 13.09
CA GLY A 20 -1.91 -12.95 13.68
C GLY A 20 -1.57 -11.65 12.95
N THR A 21 -2.53 -10.73 12.93
CA THR A 21 -2.34 -9.42 12.32
C THR A 21 -1.32 -8.59 13.08
N HIS A 22 -0.55 -7.79 12.35
CA HIS A 22 0.32 -6.76 12.90
C HIS A 22 -0.17 -5.38 12.51
N ASP A 23 0.12 -4.39 13.33
CA ASP A 23 -0.02 -2.98 12.94
C ASP A 23 1.21 -2.58 12.11
N ASN A 24 0.95 -2.08 10.91
CA ASN A 24 1.97 -1.69 9.93
C ASN A 24 1.79 -0.22 9.61
N GLU A 25 2.69 0.62 10.12
CA GLU A 25 2.62 2.06 9.93
C GLU A 25 3.43 2.52 8.71
N PHE A 26 2.83 3.39 7.91
CA PHE A 26 3.46 4.12 6.82
C PHE A 26 3.13 5.60 6.92
N SER A 27 4.15 6.45 6.87
CA SER A 27 4.00 7.89 7.01
C SER A 27 4.31 8.63 5.71
N LEU A 28 3.51 9.65 5.42
CA LEU A 28 3.69 10.57 4.31
C LEU A 28 3.89 11.98 4.86
N ASN A 29 5.11 12.50 4.72
CA ASN A 29 5.52 13.77 5.31
C ASN A 29 5.32 14.92 4.32
N MET A 30 4.52 15.91 4.71
CA MET A 30 4.39 17.18 3.97
C MET A 30 3.99 18.28 4.94
N SER A 31 4.81 19.32 5.02
CA SER A 31 4.50 20.49 5.87
C SER A 31 3.13 21.07 5.52
N GLY A 32 2.29 21.30 6.54
CA GLY A 32 0.95 21.84 6.36
C GLY A 32 -0.07 20.87 5.75
N ILE A 33 0.20 19.56 5.77
CA ILE A 33 -0.83 18.54 5.47
C ILE A 33 -1.92 18.53 6.54
N ALA A 34 -3.18 18.47 6.11
CA ALA A 34 -4.35 18.35 6.97
C ALA A 34 -5.36 17.36 6.38
N ASN A 35 -6.30 16.89 7.21
CA ASN A 35 -7.43 16.04 6.80
C ASN A 35 -7.04 14.86 5.88
N PHE A 36 -5.90 14.21 6.17
CA PHE A 36 -5.42 13.09 5.39
C PHE A 36 -6.34 11.88 5.53
N LYS A 37 -6.68 11.26 4.41
CA LYS A 37 -7.49 10.05 4.34
C LYS A 37 -7.00 9.15 3.22
N PHE A 38 -7.14 7.85 3.44
CA PHE A 38 -6.98 6.84 2.41
C PHE A 38 -8.15 5.85 2.49
N THR A 39 -8.85 5.67 1.38
CA THR A 39 -9.93 4.69 1.26
C THR A 39 -9.49 3.56 0.35
N VAL A 40 -9.47 2.34 0.88
CA VAL A 40 -9.06 1.14 0.14
C VAL A 40 -10.20 0.68 -0.77
N ASP A 41 -9.89 0.48 -2.05
CA ASP A 41 -10.82 -0.06 -3.04
C ASP A 41 -10.61 -1.56 -3.22
N LYS A 42 -9.35 -1.99 -3.32
CA LYS A 42 -8.96 -3.41 -3.45
C LYS A 42 -7.65 -3.67 -2.73
N TYR A 43 -7.46 -4.91 -2.28
CA TYR A 43 -6.23 -5.36 -1.66
C TYR A 43 -5.84 -6.77 -2.12
N SER A 44 -4.59 -7.11 -1.88
CA SER A 44 -4.03 -8.45 -2.03
C SER A 44 -3.16 -8.75 -0.82
N ILE A 45 -3.34 -9.94 -0.27
CA ILE A 45 -2.57 -10.50 0.84
C ILE A 45 -2.24 -11.95 0.49
N ALA A 46 -1.15 -12.49 1.05
CA ALA A 46 -0.79 -13.87 0.81
C ALA A 46 -1.90 -14.84 1.28
N ASP A 47 -1.98 -15.99 0.63
CA ASP A 47 -2.93 -17.04 1.00
C ASP A 47 -2.80 -17.43 2.48
N GLY A 48 -3.94 -17.62 3.14
CA GLY A 48 -4.03 -17.81 4.60
C GLY A 48 -3.58 -16.62 5.45
N GLY A 49 -3.41 -15.42 4.87
CA GLY A 49 -3.15 -14.19 5.61
C GLY A 49 -4.42 -13.46 6.04
N ASP A 50 -4.36 -12.81 7.20
CA ASP A 50 -5.43 -11.99 7.76
C ASP A 50 -5.32 -10.53 7.30
N TRP A 51 -6.44 -9.93 6.91
CA TRP A 51 -6.58 -8.50 6.60
C TRP A 51 -7.71 -7.88 7.43
N ASP A 52 -7.35 -7.01 8.37
CA ASP A 52 -8.29 -6.33 9.26
C ASP A 52 -8.55 -4.87 8.85
N GLY A 53 -7.95 -4.42 7.74
CA GLY A 53 -8.22 -3.11 7.14
C GLY A 53 -7.14 -2.06 7.36
N VAL A 54 -7.50 -0.83 6.99
CA VAL A 54 -6.63 0.34 6.99
C VAL A 54 -7.30 1.48 7.74
N THR A 55 -6.55 2.12 8.63
CA THR A 55 -6.93 3.38 9.26
C THR A 55 -5.96 4.47 8.89
N THR A 56 -6.42 5.72 8.95
CA THR A 56 -5.58 6.89 8.63
C THR A 56 -5.81 8.03 9.61
N GLU A 57 -4.76 8.79 9.86
CA GLU A 57 -4.82 10.02 10.64
C GLU A 57 -3.85 11.08 10.09
N THR A 58 -4.05 12.33 10.48
CA THR A 58 -3.04 13.37 10.34
C THR A 58 -2.37 13.58 11.70
N LYS A 59 -1.07 13.37 11.78
CA LYS A 59 -0.31 13.47 13.03
C LYS A 59 1.08 14.04 12.79
N ASP A 60 1.49 15.00 13.62
CA ASP A 60 2.84 15.59 13.59
C ASP A 60 3.31 16.09 12.21
N GLY A 61 2.38 16.69 11.43
CA GLY A 61 2.66 17.17 10.07
C GLY A 61 2.80 16.06 9.02
N LYS A 62 2.24 14.87 9.30
CA LYS A 62 2.26 13.70 8.41
C LYS A 62 0.86 13.14 8.21
N GLY A 63 0.62 12.58 7.04
CA GLY A 63 -0.47 11.61 6.84
C GLY A 63 0.03 10.23 7.24
N VAL A 64 -0.61 9.61 8.22
CA VAL A 64 -0.25 8.29 8.74
C VAL A 64 -1.28 7.28 8.25
N ILE A 65 -0.79 6.15 7.72
CA ILE A 65 -1.57 4.99 7.32
C ILE A 65 -1.17 3.83 8.23
N THR A 66 -2.13 3.22 8.90
CA THR A 66 -1.94 1.99 9.68
C THR A 66 -2.70 0.86 9.02
N VAL A 67 -1.96 -0.16 8.58
CA VAL A 67 -2.52 -1.38 7.97
C VAL A 67 -2.45 -2.50 8.98
N LYS A 68 -3.62 -3.07 9.31
CA LYS A 68 -3.70 -4.23 10.20
C LYS A 68 -3.80 -5.50 9.37
N ALA A 69 -2.68 -6.20 9.23
CA ALA A 69 -2.57 -7.35 8.32
C ALA A 69 -1.42 -8.30 8.71
N SER A 70 -1.48 -9.54 8.25
CA SER A 70 -0.38 -10.52 8.37
C SER A 70 0.84 -10.14 7.51
N ARG A 71 2.01 -10.67 7.87
CA ARG A 71 3.28 -10.45 7.15
C ARG A 71 3.80 -11.73 6.50
N ASN A 72 3.08 -12.19 5.48
CA ASN A 72 3.35 -13.45 4.81
C ASN A 72 3.96 -13.13 3.44
N SER A 73 5.27 -13.35 3.30
CA SER A 73 6.01 -13.11 2.06
C SER A 73 5.35 -13.77 0.84
N SER A 74 4.91 -12.99 -0.13
CA SER A 74 4.28 -13.53 -1.33
C SER A 74 4.77 -12.84 -2.61
N SER A 75 5.21 -13.65 -3.57
CA SER A 75 5.45 -13.21 -4.94
C SER A 75 4.14 -12.97 -5.70
N GLU A 76 3.05 -13.64 -5.32
CA GLU A 76 1.75 -13.44 -5.95
C GLU A 76 1.19 -12.05 -5.63
N VAL A 77 1.37 -11.58 -4.39
CA VAL A 77 1.03 -10.20 -4.00
C VAL A 77 1.89 -9.20 -4.79
N ALA A 78 3.17 -9.51 -5.01
CA ALA A 78 4.06 -8.67 -5.83
C ALA A 78 3.63 -8.60 -7.30
N ASN A 79 3.23 -9.73 -7.88
CA ASN A 79 2.68 -9.78 -9.23
C ASN A 79 1.37 -8.99 -9.32
N TRP A 80 0.46 -9.18 -8.36
CA TRP A 80 -0.78 -8.42 -8.29
C TRP A 80 -0.54 -6.92 -8.23
N PHE A 81 0.41 -6.47 -7.40
CA PHE A 81 0.80 -5.06 -7.32
C PHE A 81 1.31 -4.55 -8.66
N SER A 82 2.20 -5.29 -9.33
CA SER A 82 2.70 -4.94 -10.66
C SER A 82 1.57 -4.84 -11.70
N ASP A 83 0.62 -5.76 -11.69
CA ASP A 83 -0.53 -5.76 -12.60
C ASP A 83 -1.43 -4.54 -12.39
N GLN A 84 -1.59 -4.11 -11.13
CA GLN A 84 -2.37 -2.91 -10.80
C GLN A 84 -1.69 -1.60 -11.29
N LEU A 85 -0.36 -1.56 -11.45
CA LEU A 85 0.35 -0.39 -11.98
C LEU A 85 0.01 -0.14 -13.46
N LYS A 86 -0.25 -1.20 -14.23
CA LYS A 86 -0.39 -1.17 -15.69
C LYS A 86 0.81 -0.47 -16.37
N GLN A 87 0.61 0.77 -16.83
CA GLN A 87 1.62 1.60 -17.48
C GLN A 87 2.25 2.65 -16.55
N GLY A 88 1.79 2.73 -15.31
CA GLY A 88 2.34 3.62 -14.29
C GLY A 88 3.64 3.11 -13.68
N SER A 89 4.19 3.88 -12.75
CA SER A 89 5.42 3.55 -12.03
C SER A 89 5.24 3.44 -10.51
N CYS A 90 6.27 2.98 -9.82
CA CYS A 90 6.31 2.92 -8.37
C CYS A 90 7.68 3.31 -7.80
N LEU A 91 7.70 3.63 -6.52
CA LEU A 91 8.86 3.97 -5.70
C LEU A 91 8.92 3.04 -4.49
N GLY A 92 10.11 2.58 -4.14
CA GLY A 92 10.36 1.85 -2.90
C GLY A 92 11.21 2.63 -1.91
N CYS A 93 10.82 2.62 -0.64
CA CYS A 93 11.62 3.12 0.48
C CYS A 93 12.96 2.38 0.59
N SER A 94 14.09 3.11 0.52
CA SER A 94 15.43 2.50 0.58
C SER A 94 15.65 1.37 -0.46
N SER A 95 15.03 1.47 -1.64
CA SER A 95 15.14 0.50 -2.72
C SER A 95 15.55 1.18 -4.02
N SER A 96 16.49 0.57 -4.76
CA SER A 96 16.84 0.96 -6.13
C SER A 96 16.16 0.07 -7.19
N SER A 97 15.38 -0.92 -6.76
CA SER A 97 14.65 -1.80 -7.67
C SER A 97 13.42 -1.10 -8.22
N SER A 98 13.14 -1.27 -9.51
CA SER A 98 11.96 -0.71 -10.18
C SER A 98 10.64 -1.33 -9.70
N LEU A 99 10.67 -2.57 -9.19
CA LEU A 99 9.51 -3.30 -8.69
C LEU A 99 9.88 -4.19 -7.49
N PRO A 100 8.94 -4.45 -6.56
CA PRO A 100 9.11 -5.45 -5.52
C PRO A 100 9.07 -6.87 -6.09
N LYS A 101 9.88 -7.77 -5.52
CA LYS A 101 9.84 -9.21 -5.86
C LYS A 101 8.92 -10.03 -4.97
N LYS A 102 8.74 -9.58 -3.72
CA LYS A 102 7.87 -10.18 -2.72
C LYS A 102 7.30 -9.08 -1.82
N LEU A 103 6.02 -9.20 -1.51
CA LEU A 103 5.29 -8.28 -0.65
C LEU A 103 4.57 -9.07 0.44
N ASN A 104 4.34 -8.44 1.59
CA ASN A 104 3.48 -8.98 2.64
C ASN A 104 2.01 -8.76 2.30
N PHE A 105 1.69 -7.55 1.83
CA PHE A 105 0.37 -7.15 1.35
C PHE A 105 0.51 -5.94 0.41
N ALA A 106 -0.52 -5.70 -0.40
CA ALA A 106 -0.64 -4.56 -1.29
C ALA A 106 -2.09 -4.11 -1.35
N PHE A 107 -2.34 -2.82 -1.59
CA PHE A 107 -3.67 -2.28 -1.75
C PHE A 107 -3.68 -1.08 -2.69
N VAL A 108 -4.82 -0.88 -3.34
CA VAL A 108 -5.11 0.27 -4.20
C VAL A 108 -6.29 1.02 -3.61
N GLY A 109 -6.26 2.34 -3.72
CA GLY A 109 -7.33 3.16 -3.20
C GLY A 109 -7.28 4.61 -3.66
N THR A 110 -8.09 5.41 -2.98
CA THR A 110 -8.18 6.85 -3.15
C THR A 110 -7.53 7.54 -1.95
N MET A 111 -6.56 8.40 -2.23
CA MET A 111 -5.89 9.24 -1.24
C MET A 111 -6.43 10.67 -1.33
N SER A 112 -6.78 11.27 -0.20
CA SER A 112 -7.18 12.68 -0.13
C SER A 112 -6.52 13.41 1.03
N PHE A 113 -6.19 14.68 0.84
CA PHE A 113 -5.65 15.53 1.91
C PHE A 113 -5.90 17.00 1.59
N GLU A 114 -5.68 17.86 2.58
CA GLU A 114 -5.67 19.31 2.43
C GLU A 114 -4.25 19.85 2.54
N HIS A 115 -3.94 20.86 1.74
CA HIS A 115 -2.70 21.64 1.83
C HIS A 115 -2.92 23.05 1.28
N THR A 116 -2.48 24.07 2.01
CA THR A 116 -2.70 25.49 1.67
C THR A 116 -4.18 25.79 1.34
N ASN A 117 -5.11 25.31 2.19
CA ASN A 117 -6.56 25.48 2.06
C ASN A 117 -7.18 24.92 0.75
N LYS A 118 -6.51 24.00 0.08
CA LYS A 118 -7.04 23.26 -1.08
C LYS A 118 -7.12 21.77 -0.75
N THR A 119 -8.20 21.13 -1.16
CA THR A 119 -8.33 19.67 -1.12
C THR A 119 -7.75 19.05 -2.37
N TYR A 120 -6.98 18.00 -2.17
CA TYR A 120 -6.33 17.21 -3.20
C TYR A 120 -6.84 15.77 -3.12
N THR A 121 -7.07 15.15 -4.27
CA THR A 121 -7.55 13.77 -4.37
C THR A 121 -6.81 13.05 -5.48
N LEU A 122 -6.23 11.90 -5.14
CA LEU A 122 -5.51 11.02 -6.04
C LEU A 122 -6.22 9.68 -6.06
N ASN A 123 -6.64 9.25 -7.24
CA ASN A 123 -7.27 7.95 -7.45
C ASN A 123 -6.21 6.91 -7.87
N ASN A 124 -6.51 5.63 -7.66
CA ASN A 124 -5.65 4.52 -8.07
C ASN A 124 -4.23 4.63 -7.47
N VAL A 125 -4.12 5.06 -6.21
CA VAL A 125 -2.87 5.06 -5.48
C VAL A 125 -2.65 3.64 -4.94
N LEU A 126 -1.54 3.02 -5.34
CA LEU A 126 -1.10 1.73 -4.84
C LEU A 126 -0.11 1.93 -3.70
N ILE A 127 -0.30 1.18 -2.61
CA ILE A 127 0.63 1.13 -1.48
C ILE A 127 0.86 -0.34 -1.13
N ALA A 128 2.10 -0.70 -0.83
CA ALA A 128 2.43 -2.05 -0.41
C ALA A 128 3.56 -2.08 0.62
N GLN A 129 3.59 -3.15 1.40
CA GLN A 129 4.73 -3.44 2.27
C GLN A 129 5.53 -4.59 1.70
N GLY A 130 6.82 -4.34 1.47
CA GLY A 130 7.78 -5.32 1.02
C GLY A 130 8.10 -6.37 2.08
N HIS A 131 8.57 -7.51 1.61
CA HIS A 131 9.11 -8.55 2.46
C HIS A 131 10.64 -8.54 2.38
N SER A 132 11.29 -7.91 3.36
CA SER A 132 12.75 -7.93 3.53
C SER A 132 13.09 -7.73 5.00
N THR A 133 14.39 -7.76 5.36
CA THR A 133 14.84 -7.42 6.72
C THR A 133 14.40 -6.04 7.19
N ARG A 134 13.98 -5.17 6.27
CA ARG A 134 13.53 -3.80 6.56
C ARG A 134 12.03 -3.58 6.32
N ASN A 135 11.31 -4.52 5.71
CA ASN A 135 9.89 -4.33 5.34
C ASN A 135 9.63 -3.01 4.58
N THR A 136 10.46 -2.73 3.57
CA THR A 136 10.38 -1.54 2.71
C THR A 136 8.97 -1.27 2.21
N TRP A 137 8.47 -0.06 2.42
CA TRP A 137 7.20 0.39 1.83
C TRP A 137 7.36 0.79 0.36
N TRP A 138 6.32 0.54 -0.42
CA TRP A 138 6.22 0.86 -1.84
C TRP A 138 5.00 1.73 -2.09
N LEU A 139 5.15 2.70 -2.97
CA LEU A 139 4.08 3.60 -3.41
C LEU A 139 4.10 3.67 -4.93
N GLY A 140 2.95 3.41 -5.56
CA GLY A 140 2.80 3.39 -7.00
C GLY A 140 1.41 3.84 -7.42
N GLY A 141 1.15 3.85 -8.73
CA GLY A 141 -0.16 4.27 -9.22
C GLY A 141 -0.19 4.36 -10.73
N LEU A 142 -1.39 4.19 -11.29
CA LEU A 142 -1.62 4.20 -12.73
C LEU A 142 -1.12 5.50 -13.41
N GLU A 143 -1.34 6.63 -12.74
CA GLU A 143 -1.01 7.97 -13.24
C GLU A 143 0.38 8.45 -12.76
N MET A 144 1.18 7.56 -12.16
CA MET A 144 2.53 7.88 -11.70
C MET A 144 3.55 7.71 -12.82
N SER A 145 4.47 8.67 -12.97
CA SER A 145 5.51 8.64 -14.02
C SER A 145 6.86 9.15 -13.49
N GLY A 146 7.97 8.67 -14.07
CA GLY A 146 9.36 9.00 -13.69
C GLY A 146 10.09 7.86 -12.95
N MET A 147 11.44 7.95 -12.87
CA MET A 147 12.33 6.91 -12.28
C MET A 147 13.12 7.37 -11.04
N ASP A 148 13.66 8.60 -11.00
CA ASP A 148 14.53 9.06 -9.89
C ASP A 148 13.79 9.87 -8.80
N THR A 149 12.71 10.54 -9.19
CA THR A 149 11.74 11.24 -8.34
C THR A 149 10.36 11.06 -8.98
N PRO A 150 9.75 9.87 -8.86
CA PRO A 150 8.49 9.60 -9.54
C PRO A 150 7.43 10.63 -9.11
N VAL A 151 6.92 11.37 -10.09
CA VAL A 151 5.78 12.25 -9.91
C VAL A 151 4.58 11.34 -9.89
N ALA A 152 3.95 11.28 -8.73
CA ALA A 152 3.01 10.26 -8.42
C ALA A 152 1.60 10.88 -8.52
N GLY A 153 1.14 10.99 -9.77
CA GLY A 153 -0.18 11.47 -10.12
C GLY A 153 -0.23 12.96 -10.51
N MET A 154 -1.04 13.23 -11.54
CA MET A 154 -1.56 14.56 -11.86
C MET A 154 -2.89 14.74 -11.12
N ILE A 155 -3.02 15.83 -10.37
CA ILE A 155 -4.31 16.25 -9.81
C ILE A 155 -5.09 16.89 -10.93
N LEU A 156 -6.21 16.28 -11.30
CA LEU A 156 -7.09 16.81 -12.31
C LEU A 156 -8.25 17.58 -11.66
N SER A 157 -8.71 18.65 -12.28
CA SER A 157 -9.98 19.31 -11.96
C SER A 157 -11.14 18.35 -12.19
N PRO A 158 -12.37 18.68 -11.74
CA PRO A 158 -13.58 17.95 -12.14
C PRO A 158 -13.79 17.86 -13.67
N THR A 159 -13.06 18.65 -14.46
CA THR A 159 -13.07 18.65 -15.93
C THR A 159 -11.83 17.96 -16.54
N ASN A 160 -11.09 17.16 -15.78
CA ASN A 160 -9.86 16.49 -16.21
C ASN A 160 -8.69 17.42 -16.60
N THR A 161 -8.65 18.65 -16.07
CA THR A 161 -7.56 19.61 -16.31
C THR A 161 -6.49 19.47 -15.24
N PRO A 162 -5.18 19.35 -15.55
CA PRO A 162 -4.14 19.29 -14.53
C PRO A 162 -4.09 20.58 -13.70
N LEU A 163 -4.37 20.50 -12.40
CA LEU A 163 -4.37 21.62 -11.45
C LEU A 163 -3.10 21.68 -10.60
N ALA A 164 -2.54 20.51 -10.31
CA ALA A 164 -1.30 20.37 -9.56
C ALA A 164 -0.69 18.99 -9.83
N LYS A 165 0.60 18.83 -9.55
CA LYS A 165 1.29 17.54 -9.50
C LYS A 165 1.65 17.24 -8.06
N VAL A 166 1.40 16.01 -7.61
CA VAL A 166 1.95 15.53 -6.34
C VAL A 166 3.20 14.73 -6.64
N SER A 167 4.28 15.06 -5.96
CA SER A 167 5.53 14.31 -6.02
C SER A 167 5.75 13.54 -4.73
N PHE A 168 6.44 12.43 -4.85
CA PHE A 168 6.83 11.60 -3.73
C PHE A 168 8.32 11.32 -3.84
N ALA A 169 9.01 11.35 -2.70
CA ALA A 169 10.43 11.12 -2.64
C ALA A 169 10.79 10.27 -1.42
N THR A 170 11.69 9.32 -1.62
CA THR A 170 12.33 8.56 -0.56
C THR A 170 13.76 9.08 -0.38
N ILE A 171 14.26 9.06 0.85
CA ILE A 171 15.71 9.12 1.10
C ILE A 171 16.20 7.72 1.49
N ALA A 172 17.49 7.43 1.25
CA ALA A 172 18.06 6.09 1.37
C ALA A 172 17.99 5.44 2.77
N THR A 173 17.56 6.20 3.79
CA THR A 173 17.38 5.72 5.17
C THR A 173 15.92 5.55 5.58
N GLN A 174 14.98 6.04 4.79
CA GLN A 174 13.56 5.94 5.10
C GLN A 174 13.04 4.55 4.72
N ILE A 175 12.39 3.89 5.68
CA ILE A 175 11.90 2.51 5.54
C ILE A 175 10.37 2.50 5.52
N SER A 176 9.75 3.33 6.37
CA SER A 176 8.30 3.47 6.58
C SER A 176 7.82 4.91 6.44
N GLU A 177 8.57 5.76 5.72
CA GLU A 177 8.22 7.15 5.50
C GLU A 177 8.57 7.57 4.06
N MET A 178 7.75 8.41 3.44
CA MET A 178 8.10 9.14 2.22
C MET A 178 7.76 10.62 2.38
N ASN A 179 8.50 11.47 1.67
CA ASN A 179 8.17 12.88 1.57
C ASN A 179 7.19 13.11 0.42
N MET A 180 6.27 14.05 0.60
CA MET A 180 5.30 14.51 -0.39
C MET A 180 5.49 16.00 -0.67
N GLY A 181 5.20 16.41 -1.90
CA GLY A 181 5.17 17.82 -2.30
C GLY A 181 4.11 18.09 -3.36
N VAL A 182 3.56 19.30 -3.37
CA VAL A 182 2.56 19.75 -4.35
C VAL A 182 3.16 20.87 -5.21
N PHE A 183 3.06 20.73 -6.53
CA PHE A 183 3.46 21.74 -7.50
C PHE A 183 2.25 22.16 -8.34
N GLN A 184 1.99 23.47 -8.47
CA GLN A 184 0.94 23.95 -9.38
C GLN A 184 1.40 23.81 -10.84
N VAL A 185 0.47 23.48 -11.74
CA VAL A 185 0.72 23.37 -13.19
C VAL A 185 0.30 24.66 -13.87
#